data_AF-A0A9D6MWU0-F1
#
_entry.id   AF-A0A9D6MWU0-F1
#
_cell.length_a   1.000
_cell.length_b   1.000
_cell.length_c   1.000
_cell.angle_alpha   90.00
_cell.angle_beta   90.00
_cell.angle_gamma   90.00
#
_symmetry.space_group_name_H-M   'P 1'
#
loop_
_entity.id
_entity.type
_entity.pdbx_description
1 polymer ?
#
loop_
_entity_poly.entity_id
_entity_poly.type
_entity_poly.pdbx_seq_one_letter_code
_entity_poly.pdbx_strand_id
1 'polypeptide(L)'
;MDFTEYSSKLNNNQLANKGIPGFVSSAKAQGQTQEFQNGLSLSYAELGIVSPVDPYFNFYSNIPVTETGVTLEEAFFVTTALSAGLQMKAGKFKSNFSRLDAQHPHAWDFKDIALPYKAFLGTEGLGGDDGVQATFLPEFPFYTLFGAEVLQGQNSLLFGTGGNAGDSPHAFTTFVKSSLDTSDNSTIYFGPSVLFGKTNNSNVGNAVAGSGSAWIGGGAA
;
A
#
# COMPACT_ATOMS: atom_id res chain seq x y z
N MET A 1 15.24 -9.18 -5.98
CA MET A 1 14.85 -10.45 -6.64
C MET A 1 14.27 -11.35 -5.57
N ASP A 2 13.10 -11.94 -5.81
CA ASP A 2 12.39 -12.78 -4.86
C ASP A 2 12.16 -14.19 -5.42
N PHE A 3 12.66 -15.21 -4.72
CA PHE A 3 12.50 -16.63 -5.07
C PHE A 3 11.60 -17.30 -4.03
N THR A 4 10.69 -18.14 -4.49
CA THR A 4 9.76 -18.84 -3.59
C THR A 4 9.53 -20.27 -4.04
N GLU A 5 9.49 -21.17 -3.06
CA GLU A 5 8.96 -22.52 -3.23
C GLU A 5 7.58 -22.57 -2.56
N TYR A 6 6.57 -23.00 -3.30
CA TYR A 6 5.23 -23.20 -2.76
C TYR A 6 4.76 -24.62 -3.03
N SER A 7 4.23 -25.28 -2.00
CA SER A 7 3.71 -26.63 -2.13
C SER A 7 2.35 -26.74 -1.44
N SER A 8 1.37 -27.23 -2.20
CA SER A 8 0.01 -27.42 -1.71
C SER A 8 -0.64 -28.64 -2.35
N LYS A 9 -1.70 -29.15 -1.73
CA LYS A 9 -2.56 -30.20 -2.32
C LYS A 9 -3.49 -29.67 -3.42
N LEU A 10 -3.60 -28.35 -3.55
CA LEU A 10 -4.43 -27.68 -4.56
C LEU A 10 -3.64 -27.57 -5.84
N ASN A 11 -4.29 -27.70 -7.00
CA ASN A 11 -3.63 -27.42 -8.28
C ASN A 11 -3.59 -25.91 -8.58
N ASN A 12 -2.79 -25.49 -9.57
CA ASN A 12 -2.61 -24.07 -9.90
C ASN A 12 -3.93 -23.37 -10.32
N ASN A 13 -4.88 -24.10 -10.92
CA ASN A 13 -6.19 -23.54 -11.23
C ASN A 13 -7.02 -23.28 -9.97
N GLN A 14 -6.92 -24.15 -8.96
CA GLN A 14 -7.60 -23.94 -7.67
C GLN A 14 -6.95 -22.81 -6.87
N LEU A 15 -5.62 -22.68 -6.95
CA LEU A 15 -4.88 -21.57 -6.33
C LEU A 15 -5.25 -20.22 -6.97
N ALA A 16 -5.31 -20.14 -8.30
CA ALA A 16 -5.68 -18.92 -9.02
C ALA A 16 -7.12 -18.45 -8.75
N ASN A 17 -8.02 -19.38 -8.43
CA ASN A 17 -9.43 -19.08 -8.10
C ASN A 17 -9.68 -18.95 -6.59
N LYS A 18 -8.64 -18.93 -5.76
CA LYS A 18 -8.79 -18.74 -4.33
C LYS A 18 -9.17 -17.29 -4.03
N GLY A 19 -10.20 -17.12 -3.21
CA GLY A 19 -10.68 -15.84 -2.71
C GLY A 19 -10.96 -15.92 -1.21
N ILE A 20 -11.34 -14.80 -0.61
CA ILE A 20 -11.83 -14.74 0.78
C ILE A 20 -13.35 -14.68 0.69
N PRO A 21 -14.07 -15.76 1.03
CA PRO A 21 -15.52 -15.80 0.93
C PRO A 21 -16.17 -14.61 1.65
N GLY A 22 -17.08 -13.92 0.96
CA GLY A 22 -17.74 -12.72 1.48
C GLY A 22 -16.96 -11.41 1.34
N PHE A 23 -15.71 -11.44 0.87
CA PHE A 23 -14.88 -10.24 0.68
C PHE A 23 -14.32 -10.15 -0.74
N VAL A 24 -13.50 -11.12 -1.17
CA VAL A 24 -12.84 -11.11 -2.48
C VAL A 24 -13.08 -12.42 -3.22
N SER A 25 -13.57 -12.34 -4.46
CA SER A 25 -14.05 -13.50 -5.22
C SER A 25 -12.94 -14.42 -5.72
N SER A 26 -11.83 -13.86 -6.21
CA SER A 26 -10.57 -14.58 -6.50
C SER A 26 -9.42 -13.62 -6.84
N ALA A 27 -8.17 -14.06 -6.65
CA ALA A 27 -6.98 -13.33 -7.10
C ALA A 27 -7.04 -13.01 -8.61
N LYS A 28 -7.51 -13.97 -9.42
CA LYS A 28 -7.70 -13.78 -10.87
C LYS A 28 -8.74 -12.70 -11.21
N ALA A 29 -9.82 -12.59 -10.42
CA ALA A 29 -10.84 -11.57 -10.62
C ALA A 29 -10.37 -10.15 -10.24
N GLN A 30 -9.29 -10.03 -9.46
CA GLN A 30 -8.64 -8.75 -9.15
C GLN A 30 -7.57 -8.35 -10.18
N GLY A 31 -7.47 -9.07 -11.31
CA GLY A 31 -6.51 -8.74 -12.38
C GLY A 31 -5.07 -9.06 -12.02
N GLN A 32 -4.85 -9.90 -11.01
CA GLN A 32 -3.51 -10.16 -10.49
C GLN A 32 -2.88 -11.41 -11.09
N THR A 33 -1.57 -11.33 -11.32
CA THR A 33 -0.70 -12.48 -11.59
C THR A 33 -0.77 -13.45 -10.41
N GLN A 34 -0.80 -14.75 -10.71
CA GLN A 34 -1.06 -15.82 -9.73
C GLN A 34 -0.15 -15.69 -8.49
N GLU A 35 -0.72 -15.36 -7.32
CA GLU A 35 0.02 -15.23 -6.06
C GLU A 35 0.74 -16.53 -5.66
N PHE A 36 0.19 -17.68 -6.07
CA PHE A 36 0.71 -18.99 -5.71
C PHE A 36 0.70 -19.95 -6.90
N GLN A 37 1.88 -20.45 -7.26
CA GLN A 37 2.05 -21.57 -8.18
C GLN A 37 2.81 -22.66 -7.45
N ASN A 38 2.36 -23.91 -7.53
CA ASN A 38 3.13 -25.01 -6.94
C ASN A 38 4.48 -25.16 -7.64
N GLY A 39 5.52 -25.37 -6.85
CA GLY A 39 6.91 -25.56 -7.30
C GLY A 39 7.81 -24.36 -7.00
N LEU A 40 8.98 -24.37 -7.62
CA LEU A 40 9.95 -23.28 -7.58
C LEU A 40 9.52 -22.19 -8.56
N SER A 41 9.55 -20.93 -8.11
CA SER A 41 9.24 -19.77 -8.94
C SER A 41 10.16 -18.60 -8.62
N LEU A 42 10.53 -17.84 -9.66
CA LEU A 42 11.03 -16.48 -9.53
C LEU A 42 9.83 -15.55 -9.63
N SER A 43 9.43 -14.92 -8.52
CA SER A 43 8.24 -14.07 -8.52
C SER A 43 8.48 -12.81 -9.34
N TYR A 44 9.55 -12.08 -9.04
CA TYR A 44 9.96 -10.89 -9.76
C TYR A 44 11.42 -10.52 -9.46
N ALA A 45 12.02 -9.75 -10.36
CA ALA A 45 13.20 -8.94 -10.10
C ALA A 45 12.79 -7.47 -9.97
N GLU A 46 13.48 -6.68 -9.17
CA GLU A 46 13.18 -5.24 -9.01
C GLU A 46 14.41 -4.42 -9.41
N LEU A 47 14.19 -3.37 -10.18
CA LEU A 47 15.17 -2.33 -10.47
C LEU A 47 14.82 -1.08 -9.67
N GLY A 48 15.66 -0.76 -8.68
CA GLY A 48 15.58 0.47 -7.91
C GLY A 48 16.46 1.57 -8.52
N ILE A 49 15.88 2.75 -8.72
CA ILE A 49 16.60 3.96 -9.13
C ILE A 49 16.45 5.02 -8.04
N VAL A 50 17.56 5.55 -7.57
CA VAL A 50 17.60 6.69 -6.64
C VAL A 50 18.51 7.75 -7.24
N SER A 51 18.00 8.96 -7.38
CA SER A 51 18.76 10.07 -7.96
C SER A 51 18.51 11.36 -7.19
N PRO A 52 19.54 12.01 -6.61
CA PRO A 52 19.44 13.42 -6.27
C PRO A 52 19.32 14.21 -7.57
N VAL A 53 18.19 14.88 -7.79
CA VAL A 53 17.90 15.59 -9.03
C VAL A 53 18.52 16.99 -8.97
N ASP A 54 18.29 17.66 -7.85
CA ASP A 54 18.82 18.98 -7.53
C ASP A 54 18.92 19.12 -5.98
N PRO A 55 19.30 20.29 -5.44
CA PRO A 55 19.37 20.49 -3.99
C PRO A 55 18.03 20.36 -3.24
N TYR A 56 16.90 20.37 -3.95
CA TYR A 56 15.55 20.43 -3.39
C TYR A 56 14.78 19.12 -3.55
N PHE A 57 15.15 18.24 -4.49
CA PHE A 57 14.41 17.04 -4.82
C PHE A 57 15.30 15.80 -5.01
N ASN A 58 14.85 14.70 -4.42
CA ASN A 58 15.29 13.35 -4.77
C ASN A 58 14.21 12.66 -5.61
N PHE A 59 14.64 11.88 -6.60
CA PHE A 59 13.80 10.97 -7.36
C PHE A 59 14.02 9.53 -6.91
N TYR A 60 12.92 8.79 -6.76
CA TYR A 60 12.90 7.36 -6.44
C TYR A 60 12.03 6.64 -7.45
N SER A 61 12.46 5.47 -7.90
CA SER A 61 11.61 4.57 -8.68
C SER A 61 11.92 3.11 -8.35
N ASN A 62 10.86 2.29 -8.32
CA ASN A 62 10.94 0.84 -8.25
C ASN A 62 10.19 0.24 -9.44
N ILE A 63 10.90 -0.56 -10.23
CA ILE A 63 10.43 -1.17 -11.46
C ILE A 63 10.54 -2.69 -11.33
N PRO A 64 9.46 -3.39 -10.97
CA PRO A 64 9.42 -4.85 -11.05
C PRO A 64 9.47 -5.33 -12.51
N VAL A 65 10.22 -6.40 -12.70
CA VAL A 65 10.32 -7.19 -13.92
C VAL A 65 9.86 -8.60 -13.60
N THR A 66 8.82 -9.04 -14.30
CA THR A 66 8.23 -10.38 -14.19
C THR A 66 8.40 -11.13 -15.52
N GLU A 67 8.10 -12.43 -15.52
CA GLU A 67 8.03 -13.22 -16.78
C GLU A 67 6.98 -12.67 -17.76
N THR A 68 5.96 -11.97 -17.25
CA THR A 68 4.84 -11.46 -18.04
C THR A 68 5.03 -10.04 -18.55
N GLY A 69 6.05 -9.32 -18.06
CA GLY A 69 6.32 -7.94 -18.46
C GLY A 69 6.95 -7.09 -17.36
N VAL A 70 7.06 -5.80 -17.67
CA VAL A 70 7.61 -4.75 -16.81
C VAL A 70 6.48 -3.83 -16.38
N THR A 71 6.41 -3.52 -15.09
CA THR A 71 5.42 -2.60 -14.52
C THR A 71 6.13 -1.48 -13.78
N LEU A 72 5.58 -0.26 -13.81
CA LEU A 72 6.05 0.84 -12.96
C LEU A 72 5.24 0.83 -11.66
N GLU A 73 5.82 0.30 -10.58
CA GLU A 73 5.17 0.27 -9.26
C GLU A 73 5.28 1.61 -8.56
N GLU A 74 6.49 2.18 -8.53
CA GLU A 74 6.75 3.47 -7.92
C GLU A 74 7.64 4.33 -8.81
N ALA A 75 7.31 5.61 -8.88
CA ALA A 75 8.11 6.67 -9.47
C ALA A 75 7.65 8.01 -8.90
N PHE A 76 8.43 8.58 -7.99
CA PHE A 76 8.05 9.79 -7.28
C PHE A 76 9.25 10.67 -6.94
N PHE A 77 8.97 11.95 -6.75
CA PHE A 77 9.91 12.92 -6.22
C PHE A 77 9.60 13.19 -4.76
N VAL A 78 10.65 13.46 -3.98
CA VAL A 78 10.57 13.85 -2.56
C VAL A 78 11.37 15.11 -2.34
N THR A 79 10.80 16.09 -1.65
CA THR A 79 11.53 17.30 -1.26
C THR A 79 12.55 17.02 -0.16
N THR A 80 13.71 17.64 -0.22
CA THR A 80 14.82 17.45 0.73
C THR A 80 15.05 18.64 1.68
N ALA A 81 14.57 19.84 1.32
CA ALA A 81 14.99 21.09 1.96
C ALA A 81 13.84 21.94 2.55
N LEU A 82 12.68 21.33 2.84
CA LEU A 82 11.61 22.05 3.52
C LEU A 82 11.91 22.21 5.03
N SER A 83 11.58 23.36 5.57
CA SER A 83 11.81 23.69 6.98
C SER A 83 10.87 22.93 7.92
N ALA A 84 11.25 22.85 9.20
CA ALA A 84 10.41 22.36 10.29
C ALA A 84 9.92 20.91 10.10
N GLY A 85 10.75 20.03 9.52
CA GLY A 85 10.40 18.61 9.37
C GLY A 85 9.27 18.34 8.37
N LEU A 86 8.93 19.31 7.52
CA LEU A 86 7.99 19.11 6.42
C LEU A 86 8.64 18.33 5.28
N GLN A 87 7.86 17.50 4.60
CA GLN A 87 8.27 16.84 3.38
C GLN A 87 7.07 16.65 2.45
N MET A 88 7.28 16.94 1.16
CA MET A 88 6.32 16.66 0.11
C MET A 88 6.82 15.52 -0.77
N LYS A 89 5.92 14.64 -1.15
CA LYS A 89 6.13 13.55 -2.12
C LYS A 89 5.09 13.66 -3.22
N ALA A 90 5.48 13.45 -4.48
CA ALA A 90 4.57 13.50 -5.62
C ALA A 90 4.96 12.49 -6.71
N GLY A 91 3.97 11.80 -7.27
CA GLY A 91 4.16 10.78 -8.30
C GLY A 91 3.37 9.51 -7.98
N LYS A 92 3.84 8.37 -8.46
CA LYS A 92 3.28 7.06 -8.16
C LYS A 92 3.99 6.45 -6.96
N PHE A 93 3.30 6.17 -5.87
CA PHE A 93 3.91 5.65 -4.64
C PHE A 93 2.96 4.76 -3.84
N LYS A 94 3.52 3.94 -2.95
CA LYS A 94 2.76 3.19 -1.94
C LYS A 94 2.33 4.10 -0.80
N SER A 95 1.03 4.10 -0.51
CA SER A 95 0.45 4.93 0.55
C SER A 95 1.04 4.62 1.93
N ASN A 96 1.20 5.67 2.75
CA ASN A 96 1.54 5.54 4.16
C ASN A 96 0.32 5.26 5.05
N PHE A 97 -0.86 4.99 4.49
CA PHE A 97 -2.09 4.67 5.21
C PHE A 97 -1.89 3.62 6.32
N SER A 98 -1.04 2.62 6.10
CA SER A 98 -0.71 1.64 7.12
C SER A 98 0.79 1.37 7.21
N ARG A 99 1.22 0.58 8.20
CA ARG A 99 2.61 0.10 8.29
C ARG A 99 2.95 -0.87 7.16
N LEU A 100 2.01 -1.74 6.78
CA LEU A 100 2.23 -2.76 5.76
C LEU A 100 2.09 -2.21 4.34
N ASP A 101 1.19 -1.24 4.12
CA ASP A 101 0.93 -0.63 2.81
C ASP A 101 2.17 0.12 2.30
N ALA A 102 2.94 0.72 3.20
CA ALA A 102 4.17 1.44 2.87
C ALA A 102 5.35 0.53 2.50
N GLN A 103 5.19 -0.80 2.61
CA GLN A 103 6.26 -1.78 2.42
C GLN A 103 6.02 -2.62 1.17
N HIS A 104 7.09 -2.94 0.44
CA HIS A 104 7.03 -3.95 -0.62
C HIS A 104 6.94 -5.35 -0.01
N PRO A 105 6.37 -6.34 -0.73
CA PRO A 105 6.18 -7.70 -0.22
C PRO A 105 7.45 -8.36 0.34
N HIS A 106 8.61 -8.04 -0.23
CA HIS A 106 9.90 -8.57 0.23
C HIS A 106 10.35 -8.04 1.60
N ALA A 107 9.73 -6.96 2.11
CA ALA A 107 9.99 -6.40 3.43
C ALA A 107 9.00 -6.89 4.49
N TRP A 108 8.00 -7.69 4.12
CA TRP A 108 7.06 -8.27 5.06
C TRP A 108 7.67 -9.49 5.76
N ASP A 109 7.32 -9.68 7.03
CA ASP A 109 7.71 -10.87 7.81
C ASP A 109 7.05 -12.17 7.29
N PHE A 110 6.01 -12.01 6.47
CA PHE A 110 5.24 -13.09 5.87
C PHE A 110 5.22 -12.93 4.35
N LYS A 111 5.11 -14.04 3.62
CA LYS A 111 5.03 -14.03 2.16
C LYS A 111 3.83 -13.21 1.63
N ASP A 112 2.78 -13.11 2.44
CA ASP A 112 1.53 -12.45 2.13
C ASP A 112 1.21 -11.34 3.13
N ILE A 113 0.56 -10.28 2.65
CA ILE A 113 -0.08 -9.31 3.54
C ILE A 113 -1.19 -10.00 4.34
N ALA A 114 -1.41 -9.54 5.59
CA ALA A 114 -2.38 -10.16 6.50
C ALA A 114 -3.78 -10.25 5.88
N LEU A 115 -4.50 -11.34 6.16
CA LEU A 115 -5.83 -11.61 5.57
C LEU A 115 -6.83 -10.43 5.67
N PRO A 116 -6.93 -9.68 6.79
CA PRO A 116 -7.79 -8.50 6.85
C PRO A 116 -7.41 -7.43 5.82
N TYR A 117 -6.11 -7.20 5.59
CA TYR A 117 -5.64 -6.29 4.55
C TYR A 117 -6.07 -6.78 3.16
N LYS A 118 -5.84 -8.07 2.86
CA LYS A 118 -6.30 -8.68 1.60
C LYS A 118 -7.80 -8.53 1.39
N ALA A 119 -8.58 -8.68 2.46
CA ALA A 119 -10.04 -8.63 2.40
C ALA A 119 -10.59 -7.23 2.15
N PHE A 120 -9.99 -6.19 2.75
CA PHE A 120 -10.51 -4.82 2.68
C PHE A 120 -9.81 -3.94 1.64
N LEU A 121 -8.50 -4.11 1.46
CA LEU A 121 -7.68 -3.28 0.58
C LEU A 121 -7.19 -4.06 -0.65
N GLY A 122 -7.40 -5.37 -0.71
CA GLY A 122 -6.77 -6.22 -1.70
C GLY A 122 -5.33 -6.58 -1.31
N THR A 123 -4.71 -7.40 -2.13
CA THR A 123 -3.39 -8.02 -1.85
C THR A 123 -2.23 -7.02 -1.97
N GLU A 124 -2.41 -5.94 -2.74
CA GLU A 124 -1.44 -4.86 -2.92
C GLU A 124 -1.70 -3.65 -1.99
N GLY A 125 -2.76 -3.70 -1.18
CA GLY A 125 -3.17 -2.58 -0.33
C GLY A 125 -3.53 -1.32 -1.13
N LEU A 126 -3.24 -0.14 -0.57
CA LEU A 126 -3.21 1.13 -1.32
C LEU A 126 -1.87 1.37 -2.03
N GLY A 127 -1.26 0.30 -2.54
CA GLY A 127 0.03 0.34 -3.20
C GLY A 127 -0.03 0.95 -4.60
N GLY A 128 0.99 1.76 -4.94
CA GLY A 128 1.24 2.23 -6.31
C GLY A 128 0.12 3.10 -6.87
N ASP A 129 -0.38 4.07 -6.12
CA ASP A 129 -1.36 5.05 -6.62
C ASP A 129 -0.65 6.36 -7.03
N ASP A 130 -1.25 7.07 -7.97
CA ASP A 130 -0.75 8.37 -8.42
C ASP A 130 -1.28 9.45 -7.48
N GLY A 131 -0.40 10.32 -6.96
CA GLY A 131 -0.86 11.35 -6.04
C GLY A 131 0.22 12.25 -5.48
N VAL A 132 -0.16 12.92 -4.39
CA VAL A 132 0.71 13.76 -3.58
C VAL A 132 0.55 13.41 -2.10
N GLN A 133 1.65 13.49 -1.36
CA GLN A 133 1.71 13.29 0.08
C GLN A 133 2.44 14.47 0.72
N ALA A 134 1.91 14.93 1.84
CA ALA A 134 2.58 15.86 2.74
C ALA A 134 2.81 15.16 4.08
N THR A 135 4.01 15.25 4.62
CA THR A 135 4.32 14.77 5.97
C THR A 135 4.96 15.87 6.80
N PHE A 136 4.77 15.77 8.11
CA PHE A 136 5.31 16.67 9.11
C PHE A 136 5.87 15.85 10.28
N LEU A 137 7.18 15.99 10.51
CA LEU A 137 7.91 15.37 11.60
C LEU A 137 8.32 16.44 12.63
N PRO A 138 7.50 16.74 13.64
CA PRO A 138 7.87 17.66 14.71
C PRO A 138 9.06 17.16 15.53
N GLU A 139 9.78 18.09 16.15
CA GLU A 139 10.90 17.85 17.07
C GLU A 139 10.41 17.42 18.48
N PHE A 140 9.59 16.38 18.54
CA PHE A 140 9.16 15.79 19.80
C PHE A 140 10.25 14.86 20.36
N PRO A 141 10.26 14.60 21.69
CA PRO A 141 11.23 13.68 22.31
C PRO A 141 11.01 12.21 21.92
N PHE A 142 9.97 11.93 21.14
CA PHE A 142 9.65 10.62 20.57
C PHE A 142 9.24 10.81 19.11
N TYR A 143 9.43 9.77 18.29
CA TYR A 143 9.10 9.84 16.87
C TYR A 143 7.58 10.04 16.70
N THR A 144 7.20 11.05 15.93
CA THR A 144 5.81 11.26 15.50
C THR A 144 5.78 11.85 14.11
N LEU A 145 5.22 11.13 13.14
CA LEU A 145 5.01 11.58 11.78
C LEU A 145 3.51 11.79 11.56
N PHE A 146 3.12 13.01 11.22
CA PHE A 146 1.81 13.30 10.68
C PHE A 146 1.88 13.25 9.16
N GLY A 147 0.84 12.75 8.50
CA GLY A 147 0.78 12.82 7.06
C GLY A 147 -0.63 12.82 6.50
N ALA A 148 -0.72 13.37 5.30
CA ALA A 148 -1.94 13.40 4.49
C ALA A 148 -1.59 13.13 3.03
N GLU A 149 -2.49 12.46 2.32
CA GLU A 149 -2.31 12.10 0.92
C GLU A 149 -3.57 12.37 0.13
N VAL A 150 -3.38 12.79 -1.12
CA VAL A 150 -4.40 12.96 -2.14
C VAL A 150 -4.01 12.03 -3.29
N LEU A 151 -4.84 11.04 -3.56
CA LEU A 151 -4.55 9.92 -4.45
C LEU A 151 -5.62 9.80 -5.55
N GLN A 152 -5.22 9.24 -6.69
CA GLN A 152 -6.08 9.03 -7.84
C GLN A 152 -7.15 7.97 -7.59
N GLY A 153 -7.02 7.10 -6.58
CA GLY A 153 -8.03 6.13 -6.20
C GLY A 153 -8.07 4.93 -7.16
N GLN A 154 -6.90 4.43 -7.54
CA GLN A 154 -6.77 3.33 -8.52
C GLN A 154 -7.15 1.95 -7.95
N ASN A 155 -7.31 1.84 -6.63
CA ASN A 155 -7.73 0.60 -5.99
C ASN A 155 -9.19 0.24 -6.35
N SER A 156 -9.33 -0.70 -7.28
CA SER A 156 -10.64 -1.08 -7.83
C SER A 156 -11.58 -1.77 -6.83
N LEU A 157 -11.04 -2.38 -5.76
CA LEU A 157 -11.86 -2.98 -4.69
C LEU A 157 -12.58 -1.89 -3.89
N LEU A 158 -11.87 -0.80 -3.59
CA LEU A 158 -12.37 0.30 -2.79
C LEU A 158 -13.18 1.31 -3.61
N PHE A 159 -12.72 1.64 -4.82
CA PHE A 159 -13.25 2.75 -5.60
C PHE A 159 -14.06 2.31 -6.85
N GLY A 160 -14.02 1.03 -7.20
CA GLY A 160 -14.78 0.42 -8.30
C GLY A 160 -13.97 0.23 -9.59
N THR A 161 -14.45 -0.64 -10.49
CA THR A 161 -13.86 -0.88 -11.82
C THR A 161 -14.61 -0.07 -12.89
N GLY A 162 -13.91 0.83 -13.58
CA GLY A 162 -14.41 1.49 -14.79
C GLY A 162 -14.64 3.00 -14.66
N GLY A 163 -13.78 3.78 -15.33
CA GLY A 163 -14.06 5.02 -16.06
C GLY A 163 -14.73 6.22 -15.40
N ASN A 164 -15.25 6.11 -14.17
CA ASN A 164 -15.92 7.21 -13.44
C ASN A 164 -15.41 7.38 -12.00
N ALA A 165 -14.31 6.71 -11.64
CA ALA A 165 -13.31 7.34 -10.78
C ALA A 165 -12.84 8.56 -11.57
N GLY A 166 -13.48 9.73 -11.36
CA GLY A 166 -13.35 10.86 -12.27
C GLY A 166 -11.90 11.23 -12.58
N ASP A 167 -11.67 12.06 -13.60
CA ASP A 167 -10.33 12.53 -14.01
C ASP A 167 -9.55 13.27 -12.90
N SER A 168 -10.10 13.37 -11.69
CA SER A 168 -9.54 14.06 -10.53
C SER A 168 -9.29 13.10 -9.37
N PRO A 169 -8.26 13.39 -8.55
CA PRO A 169 -8.02 12.67 -7.31
C PRO A 169 -9.25 12.65 -6.42
N HIS A 170 -9.58 11.46 -5.90
CA HIS A 170 -10.80 11.24 -5.13
C HIS A 170 -10.63 10.26 -3.98
N ALA A 171 -9.41 9.79 -3.72
CA ALA A 171 -9.03 9.03 -2.55
C ALA A 171 -8.12 9.90 -1.67
N PHE A 172 -8.42 9.94 -0.38
CA PHE A 172 -7.75 10.80 0.57
C PHE A 172 -7.42 10.00 1.82
N THR A 173 -6.20 10.11 2.31
CA THR A 173 -5.84 9.50 3.58
C THR A 173 -5.13 10.50 4.48
N THR A 174 -5.34 10.31 5.78
CA THR A 174 -4.57 10.97 6.84
C THR A 174 -4.10 9.92 7.82
N PHE A 175 -2.86 10.03 8.28
CA PHE A 175 -2.28 9.09 9.22
C PHE A 175 -1.39 9.79 10.23
N VAL A 176 -1.23 9.16 11.38
CA VAL A 176 -0.20 9.47 12.35
C VAL A 176 0.62 8.21 12.54
N LYS A 177 1.94 8.31 12.65
CA LYS A 177 2.84 7.21 12.99
C LYS A 177 3.71 7.68 14.14
N SER A 178 3.67 6.99 15.27
CA SER A 178 4.42 7.38 16.45
C SER A 178 5.06 6.17 17.10
N SER A 179 6.28 6.36 17.61
CA SER A 179 6.98 5.30 18.33
C SER A 179 7.71 5.85 19.55
N LEU A 180 7.68 5.06 20.61
CA LEU A 180 8.35 5.35 21.88
C LEU A 180 9.20 4.14 22.28
N ASP A 181 10.50 4.36 22.38
CA ASP A 181 11.41 3.36 22.93
C ASP A 181 11.20 3.29 24.45
N THR A 182 10.79 2.13 24.92
CA THR A 182 10.54 1.87 26.35
C THR A 182 11.80 1.31 27.03
N SER A 183 12.67 0.66 26.27
CA SER A 183 14.00 0.18 26.68
C SER A 183 14.90 0.01 25.44
N ASP A 184 16.14 -0.43 25.64
CA ASP A 184 17.10 -0.71 24.55
C ASP A 184 16.62 -1.78 23.55
N ASN A 185 15.62 -2.59 23.93
CA ASN A 185 15.13 -3.73 23.15
C ASN A 185 13.61 -3.73 22.97
N SER A 186 12.91 -2.63 23.31
CA SER A 186 11.46 -2.58 23.23
C SER A 186 10.97 -1.21 22.79
N THR A 187 10.13 -1.21 21.77
CA THR A 187 9.51 -0.02 21.20
C THR A 187 8.00 -0.22 21.14
N ILE A 188 7.26 0.75 21.63
CA ILE A 188 5.81 0.81 21.42
C ILE A 188 5.58 1.61 20.15
N TYR A 189 4.88 1.01 19.18
CA TYR A 189 4.45 1.68 17.96
C TYR A 189 2.93 1.92 17.97
N PHE A 190 2.52 3.12 17.58
CA PHE A 190 1.12 3.50 17.45
C PHE A 190 0.91 4.26 16.13
N GLY A 191 -0.11 3.89 15.37
CA GLY A 191 -0.35 4.54 14.07
C GLY A 191 -1.79 4.51 13.59
N PRO A 192 -2.65 5.46 14.01
CA PRO A 192 -4.01 5.56 13.51
C PRO A 192 -4.01 6.17 12.11
N SER A 193 -4.93 5.70 11.28
CA SER A 193 -5.13 6.22 9.93
C SER A 193 -6.58 6.16 9.50
N VAL A 194 -6.93 7.02 8.56
CA VAL A 194 -8.26 7.11 7.96
C VAL A 194 -8.08 7.21 6.45
N LEU A 195 -8.96 6.52 5.72
CA LEU A 195 -9.10 6.60 4.27
C LEU A 195 -10.54 6.98 3.95
N PHE A 196 -10.72 7.95 3.07
CA PHE A 196 -12.03 8.33 2.55
C PHE A 196 -11.94 8.66 1.07
N GLY A 197 -13.02 8.45 0.34
CA GLY A 197 -13.04 8.75 -1.09
C GLY A 197 -14.39 8.48 -1.73
N LYS A 198 -14.51 8.82 -3.01
CA LYS A 198 -15.70 8.51 -3.81
C LYS A 198 -15.58 7.09 -4.35
N THR A 199 -16.63 6.30 -4.24
CA THR A 199 -16.66 4.92 -4.76
C THR A 199 -17.81 4.75 -5.74
N ASN A 200 -17.57 4.00 -6.81
CA ASN A 200 -18.59 3.55 -7.75
C ASN A 200 -18.60 2.01 -7.81
N ASN A 201 -18.55 1.37 -6.65
CA ASN A 201 -18.61 -0.08 -6.55
C ASN A 201 -20.06 -0.54 -6.38
N SER A 202 -20.59 -1.26 -7.37
CA SER A 202 -21.94 -1.84 -7.36
C SER A 202 -22.15 -2.93 -6.29
N ASN A 203 -21.07 -3.36 -5.62
CA ASN A 203 -21.12 -4.30 -4.49
C ASN A 203 -21.30 -3.60 -3.13
N VAL A 204 -21.25 -2.27 -3.09
CA VAL A 204 -21.55 -1.46 -1.90
C VAL A 204 -22.91 -0.81 -2.14
N GLY A 205 -23.90 -1.08 -1.28
CA GLY A 205 -25.21 -0.44 -1.38
C GLY A 205 -25.09 1.09 -1.38
N ASN A 206 -26.05 1.80 -2.00
CA ASN A 206 -26.08 3.27 -2.12
C ASN A 206 -25.42 3.97 -0.94
N ALA A 207 -24.46 4.84 -1.22
CA ALA A 207 -23.62 5.57 -0.28
C ALA A 207 -24.37 6.00 0.99
N VAL A 208 -24.35 5.13 2.00
CA VAL A 208 -24.35 5.60 3.38
C VAL A 208 -22.92 6.10 3.56
N ALA A 209 -22.74 7.41 3.65
CA ALA A 209 -21.56 7.95 4.29
C ALA A 209 -21.52 7.32 5.69
N GLY A 210 -20.80 6.21 5.81
CA GLY A 210 -20.63 5.52 7.07
C GLY A 210 -19.83 6.43 7.97
N SER A 211 -20.50 7.29 8.74
CA SER A 211 -19.92 7.79 9.97
C SER A 211 -19.88 6.62 10.94
N GLY A 212 -18.79 5.87 10.88
CA GLY A 212 -18.50 4.77 11.79
C GLY A 212 -17.09 4.94 12.30
N SER A 213 -16.93 5.03 13.61
CA SER A 213 -15.63 4.93 14.26
C SER A 213 -15.22 3.44 14.25
N ALA A 214 -14.60 3.01 13.15
CA ALA A 214 -13.93 1.72 13.10
C ALA A 214 -12.50 1.89 13.64
N TRP A 215 -12.22 1.28 14.79
CA TRP A 215 -10.89 1.21 15.36
C TRP A 215 -10.39 -0.23 15.19
N ILE A 216 -9.34 -0.42 14.38
CA ILE A 216 -8.52 -1.65 14.40
C ILE A 216 -7.24 -1.29 15.15
N GLY A 217 -7.19 -1.61 16.43
CA GLY A 217 -5.99 -1.52 17.24
C GLY A 217 -5.21 -2.82 17.16
N GLY A 218 -4.01 -2.77 16.55
CA GLY A 218 -3.04 -3.85 16.60
C GLY A 218 -1.71 -3.31 17.10
N GLY A 219 -1.31 -3.72 18.30
CA GLY A 219 0.05 -3.51 18.78
C GLY A 219 0.93 -4.65 18.27
N ALA A 220 2.03 -4.30 17.61
CA ALA A 220 3.16 -5.22 17.48
C ALA A 220 4.06 -5.01 18.70
N ALA A 221 4.41 -6.10 19.37
CA ALA A 221 5.53 -6.15 20.30
C ALA A 221 6.84 -6.28 19.52
#